data_AF-A0A0P9KT75-F1
#
_entry.id   AF-A0A0P9KT75-F1
#
_cell.length_a   1.000
_cell.length_b   1.000
_cell.length_c   1.000
_cell.angle_alpha   90.00
_cell.angle_beta   90.00
_cell.angle_gamma   90.00
#
_symmetry.space_group_name_H-M   'P 1'
#
loop_
_entity.id
_entity.type
_entity.pdbx_description
1 polymer ?
#
loop_
_entity_poly.entity_id
_entity_poly.type
_entity_poly.pdbx_seq_one_letter_code
_entity_poly.pdbx_strand_id
1 'polypeptide(L)'
;MTDVKLETPEEVLPPIFAAPEEPVALGVSFSDVATKNDGSFVITVAGNRCHVTQDYNPPLYQAVVDYLDAGGHATEYAEDIVVQADPALLAKLWVELRLKVSDNLVSQYRDARDLGGELPITPEQFTQLLTWRQAVREWPQVPGYPKETTQPVTPDWIEAVLLDGE
;
A
#
# COMPACT_ATOMS: atom_id res chain seq x y z
N MET A 1 41.94 46.22 37.92
CA MET A 1 43.06 46.36 36.98
C MET A 1 43.33 44.94 36.50
N THR A 2 43.05 44.52 35.27
CA THR A 2 43.10 45.24 34.00
C THR A 2 42.22 44.52 32.97
N ASP A 3 41.83 45.32 31.99
CA ASP A 3 41.02 45.12 30.79
C ASP A 3 41.45 43.97 29.85
N VAL A 4 40.44 43.31 29.26
CA VAL A 4 40.24 43.02 27.82
C VAL A 4 41.47 43.00 26.89
N LYS A 5 41.64 41.90 26.12
CA LYS A 5 41.56 41.96 24.65
C LYS A 5 41.39 40.58 23.99
N LEU A 6 40.37 40.52 23.14
CA LEU A 6 40.14 39.51 22.10
C LEU A 6 41.25 39.56 21.05
N GLU A 7 41.81 38.41 20.69
CA GLU A 7 42.47 38.19 19.40
C GLU A 7 42.31 36.69 19.04
N THR A 8 41.27 36.39 18.26
CA THR A 8 41.26 35.22 17.38
C THR A 8 42.03 35.59 16.11
N PRO A 9 43.02 34.78 15.72
CA PRO A 9 42.98 34.33 14.33
C PRO A 9 43.42 32.88 14.13
N GLU A 10 42.92 32.37 13.00
CA GLU A 10 43.38 31.22 12.22
C GLU A 10 42.99 29.81 12.69
N GLU A 11 41.85 29.42 12.14
CA GLU A 11 41.40 28.07 11.86
C GLU A 11 42.50 27.26 11.14
N VAL A 12 43.33 26.57 11.93
CA VAL A 12 44.13 25.45 11.45
C VAL A 12 43.32 24.19 11.74
N LEU A 13 42.64 23.68 10.72
CA LEU A 13 41.98 22.38 10.77
C LEU A 13 42.97 21.34 11.29
N PRO A 14 42.65 20.59 12.37
CA PRO A 14 43.48 19.47 12.77
C PRO A 14 43.43 18.39 11.67
N PRO A 15 44.50 17.61 11.47
CA PRO A 15 44.39 16.40 10.67
C PRO A 15 43.31 15.55 11.34
N ILE A 16 42.19 15.33 10.63
CA ILE A 16 41.20 14.36 11.06
C ILE A 16 41.94 13.03 11.05
N PHE A 17 42.29 12.59 12.25
CA PHE A 17 42.88 11.30 12.52
C PHE A 17 41.89 10.29 11.95
N ALA A 18 42.30 9.58 10.90
CA ALA A 18 41.53 8.49 10.34
C ALA A 18 41.25 7.51 11.48
N ALA A 19 40.00 7.49 11.94
CA ALA A 19 39.52 6.33 12.67
C ALA A 19 39.69 5.14 11.72
N PRO A 20 40.25 4.01 12.16
CA PRO A 20 40.06 2.79 11.40
C PRO A 20 38.55 2.57 11.42
N GLU A 21 37.89 2.76 10.27
CA GLU A 21 36.55 2.20 10.11
C GLU A 21 36.74 0.70 10.22
N GLU A 22 36.43 0.19 11.42
CA GLU A 22 36.31 -1.22 11.67
C GLU A 22 35.42 -1.79 10.56
N PRO A 23 35.82 -2.87 9.87
CA PRO A 23 34.96 -3.49 8.88
C PRO A 23 33.74 -3.98 9.65
N VAL A 24 32.63 -3.26 9.54
CA VAL A 24 31.32 -3.76 9.92
C VAL A 24 31.07 -4.92 8.98
N ALA A 25 31.51 -6.11 9.40
CA ALA A 25 31.02 -7.37 8.90
C ALA A 25 29.51 -7.33 9.16
N LEU A 26 28.76 -6.84 8.17
CA LEU A 26 27.32 -6.81 8.19
C LEU A 26 26.85 -8.24 8.41
N GLY A 27 26.44 -8.55 9.65
CA GLY A 27 25.69 -9.76 10.01
C GLY A 27 24.29 -9.75 9.42
N VAL A 28 24.15 -9.26 8.19
CA VAL A 28 22.90 -9.20 7.45
C VAL A 28 22.84 -10.47 6.63
N SER A 29 22.10 -11.44 7.15
CA SER A 29 21.72 -12.62 6.39
C SER A 29 20.79 -12.20 5.26
N PHE A 30 21.18 -12.50 4.03
CA PHE A 30 20.33 -12.37 2.86
C PHE A 30 19.95 -13.76 2.33
N SER A 31 18.80 -13.83 1.65
CA SER A 31 18.29 -15.03 0.98
C SER A 31 17.78 -14.70 -0.42
N ASP A 32 17.39 -15.72 -1.18
CA ASP A 32 16.72 -15.58 -2.49
C ASP A 32 17.51 -14.69 -3.47
N VAL A 33 18.78 -15.02 -3.68
CA VAL A 33 19.65 -14.28 -4.59
C VAL A 33 19.18 -14.48 -6.02
N ALA A 34 18.81 -13.38 -6.67
CA ALA A 34 18.44 -13.33 -8.07
C ALA A 34 19.37 -12.40 -8.84
N THR A 35 19.92 -12.87 -9.96
CA THR A 35 20.84 -12.11 -10.80
C THR A 35 20.08 -11.46 -11.96
N LYS A 36 20.30 -10.16 -12.17
CA LYS A 36 19.78 -9.43 -13.33
C LYS A 36 20.83 -9.39 -14.45
N ASN A 37 20.35 -9.23 -15.69
CA ASN A 37 21.19 -9.14 -16.89
C ASN A 37 22.09 -7.89 -16.93
N ASP A 38 21.81 -6.90 -16.09
CA ASP A 38 22.60 -5.67 -15.94
C ASP A 38 23.78 -5.81 -14.95
N GLY A 39 23.99 -7.01 -14.39
CA GLY A 39 25.05 -7.28 -13.40
C GLY A 39 24.71 -6.88 -11.97
N SER A 40 23.46 -6.47 -11.71
CA SER A 40 22.95 -6.21 -10.37
C SER A 40 22.23 -7.44 -9.79
N PHE A 41 22.02 -7.43 -8.47
CA PHE A 41 21.38 -8.52 -7.75
C PHE A 41 20.09 -8.06 -7.08
N VAL A 42 19.12 -8.94 -6.95
CA VAL A 42 17.98 -8.75 -6.07
C VAL A 42 18.00 -9.85 -5.02
N ILE A 43 17.97 -9.44 -3.76
CA ILE A 43 18.07 -10.36 -2.61
C ILE A 43 16.99 -10.01 -1.59
N THR A 44 16.64 -10.95 -0.73
CA THR A 44 15.76 -10.71 0.41
C THR A 44 16.61 -10.45 1.65
N VAL A 45 16.45 -9.28 2.27
CA VAL A 45 17.12 -8.89 3.52
C VAL A 45 16.06 -8.56 4.57
N ALA A 46 16.08 -9.28 5.70
CA ALA A 46 15.11 -9.10 6.79
C ALA A 46 13.64 -9.14 6.33
N GLY A 47 13.33 -9.98 5.32
CA GLY A 47 11.99 -10.10 4.73
C GLY A 47 11.66 -9.08 3.65
N ASN A 48 12.54 -8.13 3.34
CA ASN A 48 12.34 -7.12 2.30
C ASN A 48 13.16 -7.46 1.06
N ARG A 49 12.53 -7.37 -0.12
CA ARG A 49 13.22 -7.52 -1.41
C ARG A 49 14.01 -6.26 -1.71
N CYS A 50 15.33 -6.38 -1.81
CA CYS A 50 16.26 -5.27 -2.01
C CYS A 50 17.00 -5.42 -3.34
N HIS A 51 17.05 -4.33 -4.11
CA HIS A 51 17.90 -4.24 -5.29
C HIS A 51 19.30 -3.79 -4.87
N VAL A 52 20.32 -4.58 -5.21
CA VAL A 52 21.71 -4.38 -4.84
C VAL A 52 22.51 -4.11 -6.09
N THR A 53 23.09 -2.91 -6.16
CA THR A 53 24.02 -2.50 -7.20
C THR A 53 25.37 -2.15 -6.58
N GLN A 54 26.43 -2.26 -7.37
CA GLN A 54 27.79 -1.97 -6.93
C GLN A 54 27.95 -0.53 -6.44
N ASP A 55 27.31 0.44 -7.11
CA ASP A 55 27.44 1.87 -6.79
C ASP A 55 26.60 2.30 -5.58
N TYR A 56 25.48 1.61 -5.31
CA TYR A 56 24.55 1.99 -4.24
C TYR A 56 24.87 1.30 -2.91
N ASN A 57 25.27 0.03 -2.94
CA ASN A 57 25.61 -0.71 -1.73
C ASN A 57 26.80 -1.66 -1.97
N PRO A 58 28.03 -1.12 -2.05
CA PRO A 58 29.23 -1.90 -2.33
C PRO A 58 29.48 -3.06 -1.36
N PRO A 59 29.31 -2.90 -0.02
CA PRO A 59 29.53 -4.00 0.91
C PRO A 59 28.57 -5.17 0.70
N LEU A 60 27.28 -4.88 0.46
CA LEU A 60 26.27 -5.91 0.22
C LEU A 60 26.43 -6.55 -1.15
N TYR A 61 26.84 -5.77 -2.16
CA TYR A 61 27.19 -6.28 -3.48
C TYR A 61 28.35 -7.28 -3.38
N GLN A 62 29.43 -6.92 -2.69
CA GLN A 62 30.58 -7.80 -2.50
C GLN A 62 30.20 -9.07 -1.72
N ALA A 63 29.37 -8.96 -0.68
CA ALA A 63 28.90 -10.12 0.06
C ALA A 63 28.10 -11.11 -0.81
N VAL A 64 27.32 -10.61 -1.77
CA VAL A 64 26.61 -11.46 -2.75
C VAL A 64 27.60 -12.10 -3.72
N VAL A 65 28.60 -11.37 -4.22
CA VAL A 65 29.66 -11.92 -5.09
C VAL A 65 30.43 -13.04 -4.38
N ASP A 66 30.89 -12.79 -3.15
CA ASP A 66 31.63 -13.77 -2.35
C ASP A 66 30.80 -15.03 -2.09
N TYR A 67 29.48 -14.87 -1.86
CA TYR A 67 28.54 -15.98 -1.72
C TYR A 67 28.43 -16.81 -3.00
N LEU A 68 28.39 -16.18 -4.18
CA LEU A 68 28.33 -16.89 -5.46
C LEU A 68 29.66 -17.59 -5.78
N ASP A 69 30.79 -16.95 -5.50
CA ASP A 69 32.13 -17.54 -5.68
C ASP A 69 32.36 -18.74 -4.75
N ALA A 70 31.76 -18.74 -3.56
CA ALA A 70 31.74 -19.88 -2.65
C ALA A 70 30.81 -21.03 -3.10
N GLY A 71 30.15 -20.90 -4.27
CA GLY A 71 29.23 -21.90 -4.81
C GLY A 71 27.77 -21.71 -4.38
N GLY A 72 27.40 -20.52 -3.92
CA GLY A 72 26.04 -20.16 -3.57
C GLY A 72 25.07 -20.26 -4.76
N HIS A 73 23.81 -20.58 -4.47
CA HIS A 73 22.77 -20.66 -5.48
C HIS A 73 22.18 -19.27 -5.78
N ALA A 74 22.07 -18.94 -7.07
CA ALA A 74 21.28 -17.81 -7.55
C ALA A 74 20.29 -18.26 -8.63
N THR A 75 19.18 -17.56 -8.70
CA THR A 75 18.18 -17.68 -9.78
C THR A 75 18.33 -16.53 -10.76
N GLU A 76 17.84 -16.69 -11.98
CA GLU A 76 17.65 -15.55 -12.88
C GLU A 76 16.54 -14.66 -12.33
N TYR A 77 16.75 -13.35 -12.31
CA TYR A 77 15.73 -12.42 -11.85
C TYR A 77 14.51 -12.46 -12.77
N ALA A 78 13.40 -12.95 -12.23
CA ALA A 78 12.07 -12.71 -12.77
C ALA A 78 11.46 -11.49 -12.09
N GLU A 79 10.88 -10.61 -12.91
CA GLU A 79 10.06 -9.50 -12.43
C GLU A 79 8.88 -10.00 -11.59
N ASP A 80 8.46 -9.21 -10.61
CA ASP A 80 7.29 -9.54 -9.82
C ASP A 80 6.07 -9.62 -10.73
N ILE A 81 5.41 -10.78 -10.73
CA ILE A 81 4.17 -10.97 -11.46
C ILE A 81 3.09 -10.19 -10.71
N VAL A 82 2.76 -9.01 -11.20
CA VAL A 82 1.58 -8.27 -10.74
C VAL A 82 0.35 -9.02 -11.23
N VAL A 83 -0.30 -9.77 -10.34
CA VAL A 83 -1.59 -10.39 -10.65
C VAL A 83 -2.61 -9.25 -10.81
N GLN A 84 -2.99 -8.98 -12.06
CA GLN A 84 -4.11 -8.09 -12.32
C GLN A 84 -5.38 -8.75 -11.78
N ALA A 85 -6.07 -8.06 -10.87
CA ALA A 85 -7.33 -8.54 -10.34
C ALA A 85 -8.36 -8.67 -11.48
N ASP A 86 -9.10 -9.79 -11.49
CA ASP A 86 -10.17 -10.00 -12.47
C ASP A 86 -11.24 -8.91 -12.33
N PRO A 87 -11.46 -8.05 -13.34
CA PRO A 87 -12.43 -6.97 -13.26
C PRO A 87 -13.86 -7.49 -13.04
N ALA A 88 -14.18 -8.70 -13.51
CA ALA A 88 -15.49 -9.31 -13.27
C ALA A 88 -15.66 -9.75 -11.81
N LEU A 89 -14.58 -10.19 -11.16
CA LEU A 89 -14.57 -10.51 -9.72
C LEU A 89 -14.71 -9.24 -8.89
N LEU A 90 -13.95 -8.19 -9.20
CA LEU A 90 -14.04 -6.90 -8.52
C LEU A 90 -15.46 -6.30 -8.61
N ALA A 91 -16.08 -6.35 -9.79
CA ALA A 91 -17.44 -5.86 -9.97
C ALA A 91 -18.48 -6.67 -9.17
N LYS A 92 -18.36 -7.99 -9.10
CA LYS A 92 -19.23 -8.82 -8.25
C LYS A 92 -19.09 -8.46 -6.78
N LEU A 93 -17.84 -8.38 -6.29
CA LEU A 93 -17.56 -8.00 -4.91
C LEU A 93 -18.09 -6.60 -4.58
N TRP A 94 -18.01 -5.66 -5.53
CA TRP A 94 -18.60 -4.35 -5.37
C TRP A 94 -20.12 -4.41 -5.20
N VAL A 95 -20.84 -5.17 -6.03
CA VAL A 95 -22.30 -5.35 -5.91
C VAL A 95 -22.65 -5.96 -4.55
N GLU A 96 -21.97 -7.04 -4.17
CA GLU A 96 -22.19 -7.72 -2.90
C GLU A 96 -21.95 -6.79 -1.71
N LEU A 97 -20.84 -6.05 -1.72
CA LEU A 97 -20.50 -5.10 -0.66
C LEU A 97 -21.54 -4.00 -0.56
N ARG A 98 -21.90 -3.33 -1.67
CA ARG A 98 -22.89 -2.24 -1.68
C ARG A 98 -24.25 -2.68 -1.16
N LEU A 99 -24.70 -3.88 -1.52
CA LEU A 99 -25.94 -4.44 -1.00
C LEU A 99 -25.84 -4.84 0.47
N LYS A 100 -24.70 -5.36 0.92
CA LYS A 100 -24.48 -5.74 2.31
C LYS A 100 -24.44 -4.53 3.24
N VAL A 101 -23.66 -3.50 2.92
CA VAL A 101 -23.51 -2.31 3.78
C VAL A 101 -24.83 -1.57 3.97
N SER A 102 -25.67 -1.51 2.93
CA SER A 102 -26.96 -0.82 2.98
C SER A 102 -28.11 -1.67 3.52
N ASP A 103 -27.88 -2.94 3.83
CA ASP A 103 -28.95 -3.84 4.30
C ASP A 103 -29.44 -3.49 5.71
N ASN A 104 -28.52 -3.10 6.59
CA ASN A 104 -28.83 -2.73 7.96
C ASN A 104 -29.73 -1.48 8.02
N LEU A 105 -29.40 -0.43 7.26
CA LEU A 105 -30.20 0.79 7.16
C LEU A 105 -31.63 0.50 6.67
N VAL A 106 -31.80 -0.43 5.72
CA VAL A 106 -33.13 -0.82 5.24
C VAL A 106 -33.93 -1.51 6.34
N SER A 107 -33.31 -2.41 7.08
CA SER A 107 -33.94 -3.11 8.20
C SER A 107 -34.33 -2.14 9.32
N GLN A 108 -33.41 -1.27 9.77
CA GLN A 108 -33.68 -0.25 10.79
C GLN A 108 -34.84 0.66 10.40
N TYR A 109 -34.87 1.13 9.15
CA TYR A 109 -35.97 1.98 8.69
C TYR A 109 -37.31 1.26 8.71
N ARG A 110 -37.36 -0.03 8.30
CA ARG A 110 -38.60 -0.83 8.32
C ARG A 110 -39.07 -1.06 9.75
N ASP A 111 -38.16 -1.45 10.63
CA ASP A 111 -38.47 -1.69 12.04
C ASP A 111 -38.99 -0.40 12.71
N ALA A 112 -38.32 0.74 12.50
CA ALA A 112 -38.76 2.03 13.02
C ALA A 112 -40.14 2.43 12.48
N ARG A 113 -40.39 2.24 11.18
CA ARG A 113 -41.68 2.52 10.56
C ARG A 113 -42.81 1.66 11.13
N ASP A 114 -42.58 0.37 11.28
CA ASP A 114 -43.60 -0.59 11.75
C ASP A 114 -43.90 -0.39 13.24
N LEU A 115 -42.90 0.02 14.03
CA LEU A 115 -43.06 0.38 15.44
C LEU A 115 -43.59 1.82 15.65
N GLY A 116 -43.68 2.64 14.60
CA GLY A 116 -44.05 4.05 14.71
C GLY A 116 -43.02 4.90 15.46
N GLY A 117 -41.75 4.48 15.45
CA GLY A 117 -40.62 5.17 16.07
C GLY A 117 -40.03 6.28 15.19
N GLU A 118 -38.92 6.84 15.66
CA GLU A 118 -38.14 7.80 14.88
C GLU A 118 -37.43 7.10 13.72
N LEU A 119 -37.58 7.64 12.51
CA LEU A 119 -36.98 7.07 11.30
C LEU A 119 -35.50 7.48 11.21
N PRO A 120 -34.58 6.55 10.89
CA PRO A 120 -33.15 6.86 10.78
C PRO A 120 -32.82 7.77 9.58
N ILE A 121 -33.70 7.80 8.57
CA ILE A 121 -33.62 8.63 7.36
C ILE A 121 -35.02 9.05 6.94
N THR A 122 -35.15 10.06 6.09
CA THR A 122 -36.47 10.51 5.62
C THR A 122 -37.12 9.48 4.68
N PRO A 123 -38.45 9.49 4.50
CA PRO A 123 -39.13 8.62 3.53
C PRO A 123 -38.65 8.79 2.08
N GLU A 124 -38.27 10.01 1.69
CA GLU A 124 -37.70 10.33 0.38
C GLU A 124 -36.32 9.69 0.22
N GLN A 125 -35.47 9.80 1.25
CA GLN A 125 -34.17 9.14 1.29
C GLN A 125 -34.34 7.61 1.24
N PHE A 126 -35.29 7.05 1.98
CA PHE A 126 -35.55 5.62 1.91
C PHE A 126 -35.99 5.16 0.52
N THR A 127 -36.79 5.96 -0.18
CA THR A 127 -37.17 5.66 -1.58
C THR A 127 -35.95 5.69 -2.50
N GLN A 128 -35.10 6.72 -2.39
CA GLN A 128 -33.85 6.81 -3.16
C GLN A 128 -32.91 5.62 -2.88
N LEU A 129 -32.81 5.18 -1.62
CA LEU A 129 -32.02 4.00 -1.22
C LEU A 129 -32.51 2.74 -1.91
N LEU A 130 -33.83 2.52 -1.96
CA LEU A 130 -34.40 1.34 -2.62
C LEU A 130 -34.17 1.38 -4.14
N THR A 131 -34.32 2.54 -4.77
CA THR A 131 -34.04 2.74 -6.20
C THR A 131 -32.56 2.49 -6.51
N TRP A 132 -31.65 3.04 -5.72
CA TRP A 132 -30.21 2.81 -5.89
C TRP A 132 -29.84 1.33 -5.67
N ARG A 133 -30.36 0.68 -4.62
CA ARG A 133 -30.16 -0.76 -4.37
C ARG A 133 -30.69 -1.62 -5.51
N GLN A 134 -31.78 -1.22 -6.18
CA GLN A 134 -32.27 -1.91 -7.36
C GLN A 134 -31.29 -1.75 -8.54
N ALA A 135 -30.84 -0.52 -8.82
CA ALA A 135 -29.85 -0.25 -9.87
C ALA A 135 -28.54 -1.04 -9.65
N VAL A 136 -28.08 -1.19 -8.40
CA VAL A 136 -26.92 -2.02 -8.03
C VAL A 136 -27.13 -3.49 -8.37
N ARG A 137 -28.32 -4.04 -8.14
CA ARG A 137 -28.66 -5.43 -8.51
C ARG A 137 -28.76 -5.64 -10.01
N GLU A 138 -29.21 -4.62 -10.73
CA GLU A 138 -29.41 -4.66 -12.17
C GLU A 138 -28.12 -4.35 -12.96
N TRP A 139 -27.11 -3.76 -12.31
CA TRP A 139 -25.85 -3.37 -12.95
C TRP A 139 -25.15 -4.51 -13.74
N PRO A 140 -25.10 -5.77 -13.27
CA PRO A 140 -24.57 -6.88 -14.08
C PRO A 140 -25.29 -7.13 -15.42
N GLN A 141 -26.48 -6.58 -15.61
CA GLN A 141 -27.28 -6.69 -16.83
C GLN A 141 -27.13 -5.46 -17.74
N VAL A 142 -26.43 -4.41 -17.30
CA VAL A 142 -26.24 -3.16 -18.04
C VAL A 142 -25.12 -3.32 -19.08
N PRO A 143 -25.30 -2.78 -20.31
CA PRO A 143 -24.23 -2.74 -21.30
C PRO A 143 -22.98 -2.03 -20.77
N GLY A 144 -21.83 -2.71 -20.85
CA GLY A 144 -20.54 -2.17 -20.39
C GLY A 144 -20.09 -2.68 -19.03
N TYR A 145 -20.88 -3.51 -18.35
CA TYR A 145 -20.39 -4.34 -17.24
C TYR A 145 -19.16 -5.16 -17.70
N PRO A 146 -18.08 -5.29 -16.88
CA PRO A 146 -17.92 -4.85 -15.49
C PRO A 146 -17.23 -3.47 -15.29
N LYS A 147 -17.25 -2.57 -16.29
CA LYS A 147 -16.52 -1.30 -16.21
C LYS A 147 -17.07 -0.41 -15.09
N GLU A 148 -16.17 0.10 -14.24
CA GLU A 148 -16.53 1.00 -13.12
C GLU A 148 -17.32 2.23 -13.57
N THR A 149 -17.04 2.76 -14.76
CA THR A 149 -17.75 3.90 -15.36
C THR A 149 -19.24 3.66 -15.61
N THR A 150 -19.70 2.40 -15.52
CA THR A 150 -21.11 2.03 -15.68
C THR A 150 -21.80 1.74 -14.35
N GLN A 151 -21.10 1.86 -13.22
CA GLN A 151 -21.69 1.67 -11.90
C GLN A 151 -22.83 2.68 -11.67
N PRO A 152 -23.91 2.26 -10.99
CA PRO A 152 -24.92 3.19 -10.52
C PRO A 152 -24.30 4.26 -9.64
N VAL A 153 -24.62 5.52 -9.92
CA VAL A 153 -24.18 6.66 -9.11
C VAL A 153 -24.77 6.53 -7.71
N THR A 154 -23.91 6.55 -6.70
CA THR A 154 -24.33 6.53 -5.29
C THR A 154 -24.68 7.96 -4.88
N PRO A 155 -25.91 8.23 -4.40
CA PRO A 155 -26.25 9.52 -3.81
C PRO A 155 -25.34 9.86 -2.63
N ASP A 156 -24.85 11.10 -2.56
CA ASP A 156 -23.88 11.56 -1.54
C ASP A 156 -24.33 11.26 -0.10
N TRP A 157 -25.63 11.42 0.18
CA TRP A 157 -26.18 11.16 1.52
C TRP A 157 -26.11 9.67 1.91
N ILE A 158 -26.16 8.75 0.94
CA ILE A 158 -26.02 7.30 1.21
C ILE A 158 -24.61 7.01 1.67
N GLU A 159 -23.60 7.62 1.04
CA GLU A 159 -22.22 7.44 1.48
C GLU A 159 -21.99 8.01 2.87
N ALA A 160 -22.49 9.22 3.15
CA ALA A 160 -22.41 9.83 4.48
C ALA A 160 -23.05 8.93 5.55
N VAL A 161 -24.30 8.50 5.36
CA VAL A 161 -25.03 7.70 6.35
C VAL A 161 -24.42 6.31 6.56
N LEU A 162 -23.78 5.73 5.53
CA LEU A 162 -23.12 4.42 5.65
C LEU A 162 -21.70 4.49 6.24
N LEU A 163 -21.03 5.64 6.13
CA LEU A 163 -19.67 5.86 6.66
C LEU A 163 -19.68 6.41 8.09
N ASP A 164 -20.72 7.17 8.48
CA ASP A 164 -20.85 7.76 9.83
C ASP A 164 -21.18 6.73 10.93
N GLY A 165 -21.26 5.43 10.59
CA GLY A 165 -21.61 4.34 11.50
C GLY A 165 -20.44 3.50 12.05
N GLU A 166 -19.18 3.88 11.77
CA GLU A 166 -17.97 3.27 12.40
C GLU A 166 -17.56 3.96 13.71
#